data_AF-A0AAV5Z2V1-F1
#
_entry.id   AF-A0AAV5Z2V1-F1
#
_cell.length_a   1.000
_cell.length_b   1.000
_cell.length_c   1.000
_cell.angle_alpha   90.00
_cell.angle_beta   90.00
_cell.angle_gamma   90.00
#
_symmetry.space_group_name_H-M   'P 1'
#
loop_
_entity.id
_entity.type
_entity.pdbx_description
1 polymer ?
#
loop_
_entity_poly.entity_id
_entity_poly.type
_entity_poly.pdbx_seq_one_letter_code
_entity_poly.pdbx_strand_id
1 'polypeptide(L)'
;MTRYTGNGAYGCANSVYMALRESGAAAAELPEPGFIECLTTMPFGTLYLRVGRDLLVYFSSPLAPPDRGITTALDALGWECREERDGTPEAAMARLAEAAGRGPVLAGPLDMGGLGYMPHQAQLSGSDHFVVVLG
;
A
#
# COMPACT_ATOMS: atom_id res chain seq x y z
N MET A 1 -2.15 -18.51 10.40
CA MET A 1 -0.92 -17.78 10.76
C MET A 1 -0.39 -17.16 9.48
N THR A 2 -0.51 -15.83 9.35
CA THR A 2 -0.13 -15.11 8.13
C THR A 2 1.40 -15.10 7.99
N ARG A 3 1.92 -15.68 6.90
CA ARG A 3 3.36 -15.74 6.64
C ARG A 3 3.83 -14.45 5.97
N TYR A 4 4.73 -13.73 6.63
CA TYR A 4 5.28 -12.48 6.12
C TYR A 4 6.04 -12.67 4.80
N THR A 5 5.79 -11.79 3.84
CA THR A 5 6.55 -11.63 2.58
C THR A 5 6.84 -10.15 2.44
N GLY A 6 8.11 -9.75 2.38
CA GLY A 6 8.45 -8.34 2.37
C GLY A 6 9.92 -8.05 2.06
N ASN A 7 10.13 -6.89 1.46
CA ASN A 7 11.43 -6.25 1.28
C ASN A 7 11.25 -4.72 1.27
N GLY A 8 12.34 -3.96 1.38
CA GLY A 8 12.29 -2.50 1.45
C GLY A 8 11.91 -1.79 0.14
N ALA A 9 11.98 -2.47 -1.00
CA ALA A 9 11.70 -1.88 -2.31
C ALA A 9 10.23 -1.98 -2.72
N TYR A 10 9.52 -3.02 -2.26
CA TYR A 10 8.16 -3.36 -2.73
C TYR A 10 7.14 -3.40 -1.60
N GLY A 11 7.19 -2.44 -0.67
CA GLY A 11 6.29 -2.40 0.49
C GLY A 11 4.81 -2.50 0.09
N CYS A 12 4.42 -1.77 -0.96
CA CYS A 12 3.08 -1.79 -1.54
C CYS A 12 2.72 -3.17 -2.13
N ALA A 13 3.47 -3.64 -3.14
CA ALA A 13 3.16 -4.89 -3.82
C ALA A 13 3.22 -6.12 -2.89
N ASN A 14 4.13 -6.14 -1.91
CA ASN A 14 4.18 -7.19 -0.90
C ASN A 14 2.94 -7.20 -0.01
N SER A 15 2.45 -6.03 0.41
CA SER A 15 1.23 -5.92 1.21
C SER A 15 -0.01 -6.36 0.41
N VAL A 16 -0.09 -6.02 -0.87
CA VAL A 16 -1.14 -6.52 -1.78
C VAL A 16 -1.06 -8.05 -1.89
N TYR A 17 0.11 -8.60 -2.21
CA TYR A 17 0.31 -10.05 -2.30
C TYR A 17 -0.13 -10.78 -1.02
N MET A 18 0.26 -10.27 0.15
CA MET A 18 -0.16 -10.84 1.43
C MET A 18 -1.68 -10.76 1.63
N ALA A 19 -2.34 -9.65 1.28
CA ALA A 19 -3.79 -9.53 1.37
C ALA A 19 -4.51 -10.51 0.43
N LEU A 20 -4.06 -10.61 -0.83
CA LEU A 20 -4.63 -11.54 -1.81
C LEU A 20 -4.47 -13.00 -1.37
N ARG A 21 -3.32 -13.37 -0.79
CA ARG A 21 -3.12 -14.73 -0.30
C ARG A 21 -4.09 -15.10 0.82
N GLU A 22 -4.42 -14.15 1.70
CA GLU A 22 -5.34 -14.42 2.81
C GLU A 22 -6.82 -14.27 2.41
N SER A 23 -7.11 -13.82 1.18
CA SER A 23 -8.49 -13.74 0.64
C SER A 23 -9.13 -15.11 0.35
N GLY A 24 -8.33 -16.18 0.33
CA GLY A 24 -8.77 -17.54 0.00
C GLY A 24 -8.56 -17.95 -1.46
N ALA A 25 -7.96 -17.11 -2.29
CA ALA A 25 -7.61 -17.45 -3.66
C ALA A 25 -6.62 -18.62 -3.76
N ALA A 26 -6.67 -19.34 -4.88
CA ALA A 26 -5.77 -20.45 -5.10
C ALA A 26 -4.32 -19.96 -5.28
N ALA A 27 -3.35 -20.69 -4.72
CA ALA A 27 -1.94 -20.29 -4.82
C ALA A 27 -1.45 -20.12 -6.28
N ALA A 28 -2.06 -20.83 -7.23
CA ALA A 28 -1.75 -20.72 -8.66
C ALA A 28 -2.28 -19.43 -9.32
N GLU A 29 -3.22 -18.73 -8.67
CA GLU A 29 -3.82 -17.48 -9.15
C GLU A 29 -3.13 -16.25 -8.54
N LEU A 30 -2.24 -16.45 -7.56
CA LEU A 30 -1.54 -15.34 -6.90
C LEU A 30 -0.41 -14.82 -7.78
N PRO A 31 -0.44 -13.55 -8.19
CA PRO A 31 0.68 -12.95 -8.91
C PRO A 31 1.86 -12.72 -7.97
N GLU A 32 3.07 -12.92 -8.49
CA GLU A 32 4.30 -12.63 -7.76
C GLU A 32 4.39 -11.12 -7.42
N PRO A 33 4.95 -10.73 -6.26
CA PRO A 33 5.07 -9.33 -5.86
C PRO A 33 5.73 -8.42 -6.90
N GLY A 34 6.75 -8.92 -7.61
CA GLY A 34 7.40 -8.15 -8.68
C GLY A 34 6.48 -7.89 -9.88
N PHE A 35 5.55 -8.81 -10.18
CA PHE A 35 4.57 -8.62 -11.24
C PHE A 35 3.48 -7.62 -10.82
N ILE A 36 3.00 -7.72 -9.57
CA ILE A 36 2.09 -6.72 -8.98
C ILE A 36 2.72 -5.32 -9.07
N GLU A 37 4.00 -5.19 -8.66
CA GLU A 37 4.73 -3.92 -8.69
C GLU A 37 4.75 -3.30 -10.09
N CYS A 38 5.03 -4.10 -11.14
CA CYS A 38 4.97 -3.63 -12.52
C CYS A 38 3.57 -3.12 -12.91
N LEU A 39 2.52 -3.84 -12.50
CA LEU A 39 1.14 -3.47 -12.81
C LEU A 39 0.66 -2.22 -12.07
N THR A 40 1.27 -1.88 -10.93
CA THR A 40 0.94 -0.63 -10.22
C THR A 40 1.31 0.62 -11.01
N THR A 41 2.18 0.49 -12.01
CA THR A 41 2.77 1.57 -12.81
C THR A 41 3.66 2.55 -12.03
N MET A 42 3.78 2.42 -10.70
CA MET A 42 4.62 3.27 -9.87
C MET A 42 6.11 3.26 -10.27
N PRO A 43 6.74 2.11 -10.61
CA PRO A 43 8.16 2.08 -10.96
C PRO A 43 8.51 2.88 -12.22
N PHE A 44 7.53 3.25 -13.05
CA PHE A 44 7.74 3.89 -14.35
C PHE A 44 7.76 5.43 -14.30
N GLY A 45 7.89 6.04 -13.11
CA GLY A 45 8.00 7.50 -13.01
C GLY A 45 8.72 7.98 -11.76
N THR A 46 10.00 8.34 -11.89
CA THR A 46 10.64 9.22 -10.90
C THR A 46 10.30 10.66 -11.25
N LEU A 47 9.54 11.33 -10.38
CA LEU A 47 9.26 12.75 -10.51
C LEU A 47 10.33 13.56 -9.76
N TYR A 48 11.05 14.38 -10.51
CA TYR A 48 11.98 15.36 -9.97
C TYR A 48 11.30 16.72 -9.89
N LEU A 49 11.09 17.23 -8.68
CA LEU A 49 10.48 18.52 -8.44
C LEU A 49 11.48 19.47 -7.78
N ARG A 50 11.70 20.64 -8.38
CA ARG A 50 12.51 21.69 -7.78
C ARG A 50 11.62 22.61 -6.94
N VAL A 51 11.87 22.66 -5.64
CA VAL A 51 11.15 23.54 -4.70
C VAL A 51 12.16 24.50 -4.08
N GLY A 52 12.20 25.73 -4.58
CA GLY A 52 13.24 26.69 -4.20
C GLY A 52 14.64 26.19 -4.61
N ARG A 53 15.52 25.95 -3.62
CA ARG A 53 16.87 25.41 -3.85
C ARG A 53 16.93 23.88 -3.79
N ASP A 54 15.90 23.24 -3.25
CA ASP A 54 15.91 21.80 -3.00
C ASP A 54 15.41 21.02 -4.23
N LEU A 55 15.99 19.84 -4.45
CA LEU A 55 15.54 18.87 -5.44
C LEU A 55 14.85 17.72 -4.68
N LEU A 56 13.53 17.67 -4.81
CA LEU A 56 12.72 16.58 -4.27
C LEU A 56 12.60 15.48 -5.33
N VAL A 57 12.79 14.25 -4.90
CA VAL A 57 12.69 13.06 -5.74
C VAL A 57 11.52 12.24 -5.23
N TYR A 58 10.52 12.04 -6.07
CA TYR A 58 9.37 11.20 -5.77
C TYR A 58 9.42 9.94 -6.62
N PHE A 59 9.16 8.80 -6.01
CA PHE A 59 9.08 7.50 -6.67
C PHE A 59 7.66 7.13 -7.12
N SER A 60 6.74 8.11 -7.00
CA SER A 60 5.39 8.09 -7.53
C SER A 60 5.11 9.44 -8.17
N SER A 61 4.04 9.53 -8.98
CA SER A 61 3.62 10.79 -9.61
C SER A 61 2.20 11.17 -9.18
N PRO A 62 1.81 12.46 -9.23
CA PRO A 62 0.43 12.86 -8.98
C PRO A 62 -0.60 12.20 -9.93
N LEU A 63 -0.15 11.70 -11.08
CA LEU A 63 -0.98 10.99 -12.06
C LEU A 63 -1.15 9.51 -11.72
N ALA A 64 -0.21 8.93 -10.96
CA ALA A 64 -0.19 7.54 -10.52
C ALA A 64 0.24 7.47 -9.04
N PRO A 65 -0.61 7.94 -8.10
CA PRO A 65 -0.33 7.81 -6.69
C PRO A 65 -0.45 6.33 -6.26
N PRO A 66 0.23 5.91 -5.18
CA PRO A 66 0.42 4.50 -4.86
C PRO A 66 -0.85 3.67 -4.71
N ASP A 67 -1.83 4.23 -4.00
CA ASP A 67 -3.18 3.73 -3.82
C ASP A 67 -3.92 3.50 -5.14
N ARG A 68 -3.85 4.44 -6.09
CA ARG A 68 -4.44 4.24 -7.43
C ARG A 68 -3.69 3.18 -8.24
N GLY A 69 -2.37 3.08 -8.04
CA GLY A 69 -1.56 2.03 -8.62
C GLY A 69 -2.04 0.64 -8.19
N ILE A 70 -2.40 0.47 -6.91
CA ILE A 70 -2.97 -0.77 -6.38
C ILE A 70 -4.30 -1.09 -7.06
N THR A 71 -5.24 -0.14 -7.11
CA THR A 71 -6.54 -0.34 -7.78
C THR A 71 -6.34 -0.73 -9.24
N THR A 72 -5.46 -0.02 -9.96
CA THR A 72 -5.13 -0.32 -11.36
C THR A 72 -4.57 -1.75 -11.53
N ALA A 73 -3.69 -2.17 -10.63
CA ALA A 73 -3.11 -3.51 -10.67
C ALA A 73 -4.17 -4.60 -10.42
N LEU A 74 -5.02 -4.40 -9.41
CA LEU A 74 -6.10 -5.35 -9.08
C LEU A 74 -7.12 -5.46 -10.21
N ASP A 75 -7.55 -4.33 -10.77
CA ASP A 75 -8.46 -4.30 -11.91
C ASP A 75 -7.86 -5.03 -13.13
N ALA A 76 -6.58 -4.80 -13.44
CA ALA A 76 -5.89 -5.47 -14.54
C ALA A 76 -5.74 -6.99 -14.32
N LEU A 77 -5.66 -7.43 -13.06
CA LEU A 77 -5.62 -8.84 -12.68
C LEU A 77 -7.01 -9.48 -12.62
N GLY A 78 -8.09 -8.70 -12.76
CA GLY A 78 -9.48 -9.18 -12.67
C GLY A 78 -9.99 -9.37 -11.24
N TRP A 79 -9.37 -8.71 -10.26
CA TRP A 79 -9.78 -8.77 -8.86
C TRP A 79 -10.69 -7.60 -8.49
N GLU A 80 -11.72 -7.87 -7.69
CA GLU A 80 -12.56 -6.83 -7.11
C GLU A 80 -12.00 -6.37 -5.76
N CYS A 81 -11.94 -5.06 -5.55
CA CYS A 81 -11.54 -4.45 -4.29
C CYS A 81 -12.59 -3.43 -3.85
N ARG A 82 -12.99 -3.48 -2.58
CA ARG A 82 -13.75 -2.39 -1.96
C ARG A 82 -12.75 -1.42 -1.35
N GLU A 83 -12.63 -0.26 -1.97
CA GLU A 83 -11.82 0.84 -1.47
C GLU A 83 -12.66 1.79 -0.61
N GLU A 84 -12.13 2.20 0.54
CA GLU A 84 -12.74 3.21 1.39
C GLU A 84 -11.76 4.35 1.67
N ARG A 85 -12.23 5.57 1.43
CA ARG A 85 -11.46 6.81 1.60
C ARG A 85 -12.28 7.81 2.43
N ASP A 86 -11.57 8.80 2.95
CA ASP A 86 -12.15 10.00 3.58
C ASP A 86 -12.99 9.78 4.85
N GLY A 87 -13.35 10.86 5.54
CA GLY A 87 -14.10 10.83 6.78
C GLY A 87 -13.27 11.28 7.98
N THR A 88 -13.84 11.14 9.18
CA THR A 88 -13.13 11.47 10.41
C THR A 88 -12.21 10.32 10.83
N PRO A 89 -11.17 10.58 11.64
CA PRO A 89 -10.33 9.51 12.20
C PRO A 89 -11.14 8.42 12.90
N GLU A 90 -12.19 8.77 13.63
CA GLU A 90 -13.06 7.83 14.35
C GLU A 90 -13.83 6.94 13.38
N ALA A 91 -14.37 7.51 12.30
CA ALA A 91 -15.06 6.75 11.26
C ALA A 91 -14.11 5.83 10.50
N ALA A 92 -12.89 6.28 10.22
CA ALA A 92 -11.85 5.47 9.59
C ALA A 92 -11.47 4.26 10.46
N MET A 93 -11.25 4.48 11.76
CA MET A 93 -10.96 3.40 12.71
C MET A 93 -12.12 2.41 12.86
N ALA A 94 -13.37 2.89 12.89
CA ALA A 94 -14.54 2.02 12.97
C ALA A 94 -14.66 1.11 11.73
N ARG A 95 -14.47 1.66 10.53
CA ARG A 95 -14.51 0.90 9.27
C ARG A 95 -13.35 -0.09 9.17
N LEU A 96 -12.15 0.31 9.58
CA LEU A 96 -10.99 -0.57 9.64
C LEU A 96 -11.24 -1.76 10.57
N ALA A 97 -11.79 -1.50 11.77
CA ALA A 97 -12.13 -2.55 12.73
C ALA A 97 -13.22 -3.49 12.19
N GLU A 98 -14.28 -2.96 11.57
CA GLU A 98 -15.33 -3.77 10.94
C GLU A 98 -14.75 -4.67 9.83
N ALA A 99 -13.91 -4.10 8.95
CA ALA A 99 -13.33 -4.81 7.83
C ALA A 99 -12.31 -5.87 8.29
N ALA A 100 -11.43 -5.52 9.24
CA ALA A 100 -10.46 -6.45 9.83
C ALA A 100 -11.14 -7.61 10.57
N GLY A 101 -12.33 -7.38 11.14
CA GLY A 101 -13.15 -8.43 11.74
C GLY A 101 -13.64 -9.50 10.74
N ARG A 102 -13.62 -9.21 9.44
CA ARG A 102 -13.96 -10.17 8.37
C ARG A 102 -12.74 -10.90 7.78
N GLY A 103 -11.54 -10.42 8.07
CA GLY A 103 -10.29 -10.97 7.54
C GLY A 103 -9.22 -9.90 7.33
N PRO A 104 -8.02 -10.28 6.85
CA PRO A 104 -6.93 -9.35 6.62
C PRO A 104 -7.29 -8.23 5.64
N VAL A 105 -6.94 -7.00 5.99
CA VAL A 105 -7.22 -5.81 5.18
C VAL A 105 -5.96 -5.00 4.90
N LEU A 106 -5.87 -4.47 3.69
CA LEU A 106 -4.80 -3.56 3.29
C LEU A 106 -5.13 -2.15 3.78
N ALA A 107 -4.18 -1.50 4.46
CA ALA A 107 -4.31 -0.12 4.91
C ALA A 107 -3.12 0.73 4.41
N GLY A 108 -3.44 1.88 3.84
CA GLY A 108 -2.46 2.87 3.39
C GLY A 108 -3.05 3.84 2.36
N PRO A 109 -2.24 4.81 1.88
CA PRO A 109 -0.88 5.09 2.35
C PRO A 109 -0.90 5.68 3.76
N LEU A 110 -0.11 5.10 4.67
CA LEU A 110 0.13 5.60 6.03
C LEU A 110 1.39 6.45 6.05
N ASP A 111 1.41 7.52 6.84
CA ASP A 111 2.63 8.28 7.08
C ASP A 111 3.57 7.48 8.00
N MET A 112 4.76 7.13 7.51
CA MET A 112 5.79 6.46 8.31
C MET A 112 6.19 7.26 9.56
N GLY A 113 5.98 8.58 9.56
CA GLY A 113 6.19 9.44 10.72
C GLY A 113 5.34 9.10 11.94
N GLY A 114 4.22 8.40 11.75
CA GLY A 114 3.34 7.94 12.83
C GLY A 114 3.64 6.53 13.34
N LEU A 115 4.62 5.82 12.75
CA LEU A 115 4.93 4.44 13.10
C LEU A 115 5.87 4.37 14.29
N GLY A 116 5.30 4.38 15.51
CA GLY A 116 6.05 4.46 16.77
C GLY A 116 7.11 3.37 17.01
N TYR A 117 7.03 2.26 16.29
CA TYR A 117 8.02 1.18 16.35
C TYR A 117 9.25 1.41 15.44
N MET A 118 9.19 2.38 14.52
CA MET A 118 10.29 2.69 13.61
C MET A 118 11.30 3.63 14.27
N PRO A 119 12.59 3.25 14.36
CA PRO A 119 13.65 4.17 14.75
C PRO A 119 13.63 5.40 13.85
N HIS A 120 13.82 6.57 14.43
CA HIS A 120 13.86 7.84 13.70
C HIS A 120 12.59 8.15 12.89
N GLN A 121 11.42 7.62 13.28
CA GLN A 121 10.14 7.85 12.57
C GLN A 121 9.89 9.32 12.17
N ALA A 122 10.26 10.29 13.02
CA ALA A 122 10.07 11.71 12.71
C ALA A 122 10.78 12.17 11.42
N GLN A 123 11.88 11.51 11.03
CA GLN A 123 12.60 11.79 9.78
C GLN A 123 11.94 11.14 8.55
N LEU A 124 11.01 10.22 8.78
CA LEU A 124 10.27 9.49 7.74
C LEU A 124 8.91 10.13 7.44
N SER A 125 8.58 11.27 8.09
CA SER A 125 7.30 11.94 7.84
C SER A 125 7.13 12.31 6.36
N GLY A 126 5.98 11.97 5.81
CA GLY A 126 5.67 12.13 4.39
C GLY A 126 6.12 10.97 3.51
N SER A 127 6.81 9.96 4.05
CA SER A 127 7.03 8.69 3.36
C SER A 127 5.80 7.81 3.54
N ASP A 128 5.27 7.29 2.45
CA ASP A 128 4.10 6.43 2.45
C ASP A 128 4.44 4.98 2.80
N HIS A 129 3.50 4.31 3.45
CA HIS A 129 3.62 2.90 3.79
C HIS A 129 2.28 2.17 3.72
N PHE A 130 2.31 0.91 3.27
CA PHE A 130 1.15 0.04 3.19
C PHE A 130 1.35 -1.16 4.10
N VAL A 131 0.33 -1.49 4.89
CA VAL A 131 0.35 -2.60 5.85
C VAL A 131 -0.85 -3.50 5.66
N VAL A 132 -0.71 -4.75 6.11
CA VAL A 132 -1.85 -5.67 6.26
C VAL A 132 -2.25 -5.71 7.73
N VAL A 133 -3.50 -5.33 8.02
CA VAL A 133 -4.10 -5.39 9.35
C VAL A 133 -4.82 -6.71 9.50
N LEU A 134 -4.58 -7.43 10.61
CA LEU A 134 -5.02 -8.82 10.79
C LEU A 134 -6.19 -9.02 11.77
N GLY A 135 -6.65 -7.96 12.45
CA GLY A 135 -7.69 -8.02 13.49
C GLY A 135 -7.29 -7.30 14.78
#